data_AF-A0AAV5PFX0-F1
#
_entry.id   AF-A0AAV5PFX0-F1
#
_cell.length_a   1.000
_cell.length_b   1.000
_cell.length_c   1.000
_cell.angle_alpha   90.00
_cell.angle_beta   90.00
_cell.angle_gamma   90.00
#
_symmetry.space_group_name_H-M   'P 1'
#
loop_
_entity.id
_entity.type
_entity.pdbx_description
1 polymer ?
#
loop_
_entity_poly.entity_id
_entity_poly.type
_entity_poly.pdbx_seq_one_letter_code
_entity_poly.pdbx_strand_id
1 'polypeptide(L)'
;MHFPKWVSLVEDLSAVNDEVFSQKLMGNGAAIVPSDGNVYSPVTGTVSVAYKTGHAYGLKSDDGAEVLIHIGLNTVNLNGQHFKSLVTQGQHIEKGDKIGEVDLDAVKAAGYDTTVMVVITNSPSYNEAARVEATDVKHGDNLISLTAH
;
A
#
# COMPACT_ATOMS: atom_id res chain seq x y z
N MET A 1 -20.22 -0.93 -20.17
CA MET A 1 -19.55 0.16 -19.41
C MET A 1 -18.05 -0.08 -19.49
N HIS A 2 -17.30 0.78 -20.19
CA HIS A 2 -15.83 0.70 -20.20
C HIS A 2 -15.34 1.43 -18.94
N PHE A 3 -14.93 0.69 -17.92
CA PHE A 3 -14.17 1.27 -16.81
C PHE A 3 -12.80 1.71 -17.37
N PRO A 4 -12.26 2.86 -16.94
CA PRO A 4 -10.92 3.27 -17.36
C PRO A 4 -9.92 2.18 -16.98
N LYS A 5 -8.96 1.85 -17.86
CA LYS A 5 -7.91 0.83 -17.65
C LYS A 5 -6.93 1.12 -16.48
N TRP A 6 -7.20 2.14 -15.68
CA TRP A 6 -6.30 2.73 -14.66
C TRP A 6 -6.96 2.82 -13.28
N VAL A 7 -8.04 2.07 -13.09
CA VAL A 7 -8.83 2.10 -11.86
C VAL A 7 -8.51 0.83 -11.09
N SER A 8 -8.08 1.00 -9.85
CA SER A 8 -7.82 -0.10 -8.93
C SER A 8 -9.03 -0.29 -8.02
N LEU A 9 -9.37 -1.56 -7.74
CA LEU A 9 -10.49 -1.89 -6.87
C LEU A 9 -10.06 -1.79 -5.41
N VAL A 10 -10.87 -1.14 -4.59
CA VAL A 10 -10.64 -1.05 -3.14
C VAL A 10 -11.43 -2.15 -2.45
N GLU A 11 -10.74 -2.92 -1.62
CA GLU A 11 -11.31 -3.99 -0.81
C GLU A 11 -11.15 -3.67 0.68
N ASP A 12 -12.08 -4.18 1.49
CA ASP A 12 -11.89 -4.18 2.94
C ASP A 12 -10.74 -5.13 3.27
N LEU A 13 -9.89 -4.76 4.24
CA LEU A 13 -8.81 -5.64 4.68
C LEU A 13 -9.33 -7.03 5.10
N SER A 14 -10.55 -7.12 5.65
CA SER A 14 -11.19 -8.39 6.03
C SER A 14 -11.47 -9.34 4.84
N ALA A 15 -11.44 -8.86 3.60
CA ALA A 15 -11.54 -9.67 2.40
C ALA A 15 -10.19 -10.26 1.95
N VAL A 16 -9.07 -9.76 2.48
CA VAL A 16 -7.73 -10.24 2.14
C VAL A 16 -7.52 -11.64 2.73
N ASN A 17 -6.99 -12.56 1.93
CA ASN A 17 -6.70 -13.93 2.34
C ASN A 17 -5.39 -14.05 3.16
N ASP A 18 -5.28 -13.25 4.21
CA ASP A 18 -4.16 -13.24 5.16
C ASP A 18 -4.65 -12.81 6.54
N GLU A 19 -4.39 -13.60 7.58
CA GLU A 19 -4.91 -13.35 8.93
C GLU A 19 -4.38 -12.05 9.55
N VAL A 20 -3.12 -11.68 9.26
CA VAL A 20 -2.50 -10.49 9.84
C VAL A 20 -3.20 -9.23 9.33
N PHE A 21 -3.54 -9.21 8.04
CA PHE A 21 -4.25 -8.09 7.43
C PHE A 21 -5.76 -8.14 7.67
N SER A 22 -6.41 -9.28 7.48
CA SER A 22 -7.87 -9.41 7.61
C SER A 22 -8.39 -9.19 9.02
N GLN A 23 -7.61 -9.54 10.03
CA GLN A 23 -7.93 -9.26 11.43
C GLN A 23 -7.40 -7.90 11.90
N LYS A 24 -6.81 -7.09 11.00
CA LYS A 24 -6.28 -5.75 11.29
C LYS A 24 -5.22 -5.74 12.41
N LEU A 25 -4.46 -6.84 12.56
CA LEU A 25 -3.43 -6.97 13.61
C LEU A 25 -2.27 -6.00 13.41
N MET A 26 -2.00 -5.60 12.16
CA MET A 26 -1.02 -4.56 11.82
C MET A 26 -1.56 -3.13 11.94
N GLY A 27 -2.87 -2.95 12.10
CA GLY A 27 -3.54 -1.65 12.09
C GLY A 27 -4.72 -1.56 11.12
N ASN A 28 -5.39 -0.41 11.10
CA ASN A 28 -6.50 -0.12 10.19
C ASN A 28 -5.98 0.31 8.81
N GLY A 29 -6.75 0.04 7.76
CA GLY A 29 -6.38 0.43 6.41
C GLY A 29 -7.31 -0.12 5.34
N ALA A 30 -6.77 -0.29 4.14
CA ALA A 30 -7.48 -0.79 2.97
C ALA A 30 -6.59 -1.72 2.14
N ALA A 31 -7.23 -2.58 1.35
CA ALA A 31 -6.58 -3.38 0.33
C ALA A 31 -6.93 -2.83 -1.06
N ILE A 32 -6.00 -2.95 -2.00
CA ILE A 32 -6.17 -2.50 -3.38
C ILE A 32 -5.78 -3.63 -4.33
N VAL A 33 -6.62 -3.95 -5.30
CA VAL A 33 -6.22 -4.79 -6.44
C VAL A 33 -5.68 -3.87 -7.54
N PRO A 34 -4.36 -3.82 -7.77
CA PRO A 34 -3.76 -2.82 -8.66
C PRO A 34 -4.05 -3.14 -10.13
N SER A 35 -4.37 -2.10 -10.90
CA SER A 35 -4.51 -2.17 -12.36
C SER A 35 -3.20 -1.99 -13.12
N ASP A 36 -2.20 -1.35 -12.49
CA ASP A 36 -0.85 -1.19 -13.02
C ASP A 36 0.23 -1.42 -11.95
N GLY A 37 1.47 -1.61 -12.39
CA GLY A 37 2.59 -1.97 -11.53
C GLY A 37 3.28 -0.80 -10.82
N ASN A 38 2.75 0.42 -10.88
CA ASN A 38 3.38 1.58 -10.25
C ASN A 38 2.89 1.74 -8.81
N VAL A 39 3.84 1.99 -7.91
CA VAL A 39 3.54 2.22 -6.49
C VAL A 39 3.88 3.66 -6.15
N TYR A 40 2.92 4.34 -5.55
CA TYR A 40 3.02 5.76 -5.21
C TYR A 40 2.86 5.99 -3.72
N SER A 41 3.46 7.06 -3.23
CA SER A 41 3.30 7.47 -1.84
C SER A 41 1.90 8.05 -1.60
N PRO A 42 1.16 7.57 -0.57
CA PRO A 42 -0.11 8.16 -0.15
C PRO A 42 0.05 9.42 0.71
N VAL A 43 1.27 9.73 1.16
CA VAL A 43 1.57 10.81 2.11
C VAL A 43 2.83 11.59 1.72
N THR A 44 2.92 12.83 2.20
CA THR A 44 4.19 13.57 2.24
C THR A 44 4.90 13.24 3.55
N GLY A 45 6.18 12.91 3.49
CA GLY A 45 6.98 12.58 4.67
C GLY A 45 8.25 11.82 4.35
N THR A 46 8.69 10.96 5.27
CA THR A 46 9.96 10.23 5.16
C THR A 46 9.74 8.74 4.97
N VAL A 47 10.53 8.13 4.10
CA VAL A 47 10.63 6.66 3.97
C VAL A 47 11.32 6.10 5.22
N SER A 48 10.55 5.57 6.17
CA SER A 48 11.07 5.00 7.42
C SER A 48 11.75 3.65 7.16
N VAL A 49 11.22 2.86 6.23
CA VAL A 49 11.77 1.57 5.81
C VAL A 49 11.57 1.36 4.31
N ALA A 50 12.63 1.00 3.59
CA ALA A 50 12.55 0.46 2.23
C ALA A 50 13.17 -0.94 2.26
N TYR A 51 12.35 -1.99 2.17
CA TYR A 51 12.86 -3.36 2.24
C TYR A 51 13.74 -3.65 1.02
N LYS A 52 14.86 -4.36 1.23
CA LYS A 52 15.80 -4.70 0.14
C LYS A 52 15.15 -5.45 -1.02
N THR A 53 14.11 -6.23 -0.73
CA THR A 53 13.33 -6.98 -1.70
C THR A 53 12.27 -6.14 -2.42
N GLY A 54 12.10 -4.84 -2.10
CA GLY A 54 11.20 -3.92 -2.82
C GLY A 54 9.69 -4.19 -2.69
N HIS A 55 9.28 -5.26 -2.01
CA HIS A 55 7.88 -5.66 -1.83
C HIS A 55 7.09 -4.81 -0.83
N ALA A 56 7.77 -4.02 0.01
CA ALA A 56 7.09 -3.22 1.03
C ALA A 56 7.85 -1.92 1.36
N TYR A 57 7.09 -0.93 1.82
CA TYR A 57 7.57 0.39 2.21
C TYR A 57 6.90 0.82 3.52
N GLY A 58 7.72 1.20 4.49
CA GLY A 58 7.28 1.94 5.67
C GLY A 58 7.50 3.42 5.44
N LEU A 59 6.46 4.21 5.63
CA LEU A 59 6.46 5.67 5.48
C LEU A 59 6.03 6.30 6.79
N LYS A 60 6.63 7.43 7.15
CA LYS A 60 6.18 8.28 8.23
C LYS A 60 5.81 9.63 7.64
N SER A 61 4.53 9.97 7.66
CA SER A 61 4.06 11.27 7.22
C SER A 61 4.59 12.39 8.12
N ASP A 62 4.67 13.60 7.59
CA ASP A 62 5.07 14.79 8.37
C ASP A 62 4.08 15.09 9.51
N ASP A 63 2.82 14.64 9.38
CA ASP A 63 1.77 14.72 10.40
C ASP A 63 1.80 13.55 11.41
N GLY A 64 2.80 12.66 11.32
CA GLY A 64 3.06 11.61 12.31
C GLY A 64 2.38 10.26 12.04
N ALA A 65 1.53 10.14 11.02
CA ALA A 65 0.96 8.83 10.62
C ALA A 65 2.04 7.91 10.08
N GLU A 66 2.06 6.67 10.54
CA GLU A 66 2.96 5.62 10.07
C GLU A 66 2.18 4.71 9.12
N VAL A 67 2.63 4.66 7.86
CA VAL A 67 1.95 3.96 6.77
C VAL A 67 2.82 2.81 6.29
N LEU A 68 2.25 1.61 6.25
CA LEU A 68 2.83 0.45 5.60
C LEU A 68 2.15 0.24 4.24
N ILE A 69 2.93 0.16 3.18
CA ILE A 69 2.50 -0.32 1.87
C ILE A 69 3.15 -1.69 1.67
N HIS A 70 2.34 -2.74 1.57
CA HIS A 70 2.81 -4.11 1.35
C HIS A 70 2.21 -4.65 0.05
N ILE A 71 3.07 -4.99 -0.92
CA ILE A 71 2.68 -5.37 -2.27
C ILE A 71 2.55 -6.88 -2.36
N GLY A 72 1.31 -7.36 -2.48
CA GLY A 72 1.00 -8.78 -2.60
C GLY A 72 1.14 -9.54 -1.29
N LEU A 73 0.67 -10.79 -1.28
CA LEU A 73 0.76 -11.69 -0.12
C LEU A 73 1.97 -12.62 -0.25
N ASN A 74 2.73 -12.76 0.83
CA ASN A 74 3.92 -13.62 0.90
C ASN A 74 5.00 -13.33 -0.18
N THR A 75 4.96 -12.16 -0.81
CA THR A 75 5.86 -11.74 -1.90
C THR A 75 7.29 -11.49 -1.44
N VAL A 76 7.54 -11.41 -0.13
CA VAL A 76 8.92 -11.47 0.43
C VAL A 76 9.68 -12.70 -0.08
N ASN A 77 8.98 -13.81 -0.33
CA ASN A 77 9.56 -15.07 -0.82
C ASN A 77 10.07 -15.00 -2.27
N LEU A 78 9.69 -13.97 -3.02
CA LEU A 78 10.26 -13.68 -4.35
C LEU A 78 11.68 -13.11 -4.27
N ASN A 79 12.18 -12.83 -3.06
CA ASN A 79 13.56 -12.38 -2.82
C ASN A 79 13.97 -11.16 -3.67
N GLY A 80 13.01 -10.27 -3.95
CA GLY A 80 13.22 -9.06 -4.74
C GLY A 80 13.08 -9.22 -6.25
N GLN A 81 12.77 -10.42 -6.74
CA GLN A 81 12.40 -10.60 -8.15
C GLN A 81 11.09 -9.87 -8.43
N HIS A 82 11.00 -9.24 -9.61
CA HIS A 82 9.82 -8.52 -10.10
C HIS A 82 9.51 -7.19 -9.38
N PHE A 83 10.33 -6.78 -8.42
CA PHE A 83 10.21 -5.49 -7.75
C PHE A 83 11.39 -4.59 -8.06
N LYS A 84 11.13 -3.29 -8.13
CA LYS A 84 12.15 -2.26 -8.23
C LYS A 84 11.79 -1.11 -7.32
N SER A 85 12.55 -0.95 -6.24
CA SER A 85 12.46 0.24 -5.39
C SER A 85 13.05 1.44 -6.12
N LEU A 86 12.36 2.59 -6.03
CA LEU A 86 12.83 3.88 -6.55
C LEU A 86 13.25 4.83 -5.42
N VAL A 87 13.12 4.39 -4.18
CA VAL A 87 13.45 5.17 -2.99
C VAL A 87 14.38 4.40 -2.05
N THR A 88 15.01 5.14 -1.13
CA THR A 88 15.83 4.59 -0.06
C THR A 88 15.34 5.04 1.31
N GLN A 89 15.66 4.28 2.35
CA GLN A 89 15.39 4.68 3.73
C GLN A 89 15.98 6.07 4.02
N GLY A 90 15.21 6.89 4.74
CA GLY A 90 15.57 8.26 5.12
C GLY A 90 15.31 9.31 4.03
N GLN A 91 14.89 8.90 2.83
CA GLN A 91 14.48 9.83 1.78
C GLN A 91 13.16 10.53 2.16
N HIS A 92 13.10 11.85 2.00
CA HIS A 92 11.85 12.60 2.06
C HIS A 92 11.15 12.54 0.70
N ILE A 93 9.83 12.39 0.72
CA ILE A 93 8.96 12.14 -0.45
C ILE A 93 7.67 12.95 -0.30
N GLU A 94 7.05 13.27 -1.43
CA GLU A 94 5.76 13.94 -1.50
C GLU A 94 4.62 12.97 -1.78
N LYS A 95 3.40 13.33 -1.35
CA LYS A 95 2.20 12.58 -1.74
C LYS A 95 2.11 12.52 -3.26
N GLY A 96 1.96 11.31 -3.80
CA GLY A 96 1.90 11.05 -5.22
C GLY A 96 3.25 10.72 -5.87
N ASP A 97 4.38 10.84 -5.16
CA ASP A 97 5.67 10.41 -5.66
C ASP A 97 5.69 8.92 -5.98
N LYS A 98 6.33 8.56 -7.09
CA LYS A 98 6.52 7.16 -7.46
C LYS A 98 7.65 6.56 -6.65
N ILE A 99 7.34 5.58 -5.81
CA ILE A 99 8.28 4.97 -4.87
C ILE A 99 8.76 3.58 -5.29
N GLY A 100 8.03 2.91 -6.19
CA GLY A 100 8.39 1.58 -6.65
C GLY A 100 7.68 1.16 -7.93
N GLU A 101 8.17 0.07 -8.52
CA GLU A 101 7.58 -0.64 -9.65
C GLU A 101 7.49 -2.14 -9.31
N VAL A 102 6.41 -2.78 -9.75
CA VAL A 102 6.20 -4.23 -9.67
C VAL A 102 5.74 -4.76 -11.03
N ASP A 103 6.34 -5.86 -11.48
CA ASP A 103 5.84 -6.62 -12.62
C ASP A 103 4.71 -7.55 -12.15
N LEU A 104 3.48 -7.03 -12.20
CA LEU A 104 2.29 -7.74 -11.72
C LEU A 104 2.05 -9.07 -12.44
N ASP A 105 2.34 -9.12 -13.74
CA ASP A 105 2.14 -10.33 -14.54
C ASP A 105 3.13 -11.41 -14.12
N ALA A 106 4.39 -11.04 -13.88
CA ALA A 106 5.40 -11.97 -13.40
C ALA A 106 5.14 -12.44 -11.95
N VAL A 107 4.68 -11.56 -11.06
CA VAL A 107 4.27 -11.94 -9.69
C VAL A 107 3.10 -12.94 -9.73
N LYS A 108 2.08 -12.69 -10.56
CA LYS A 108 0.96 -13.63 -10.77
C LYS A 108 1.43 -14.95 -11.37
N ALA A 109 2.32 -14.91 -12.37
CA ALA A 109 2.88 -16.11 -13.00
C ALA A 109 3.69 -16.96 -12.02
N ALA A 110 4.31 -16.34 -11.01
CA ALA A 110 4.99 -17.02 -9.91
C ALA A 110 4.02 -17.58 -8.85
N GLY A 111 2.71 -17.36 -8.98
CA GLY A 111 1.67 -17.91 -8.11
C GLY A 111 1.37 -17.06 -6.86
N TYR A 112 1.76 -15.79 -6.86
CA TYR A 112 1.52 -14.88 -5.73
C TYR A 112 0.35 -13.93 -5.99
N ASP A 113 -0.35 -13.58 -4.91
CA ASP A 113 -1.38 -12.55 -4.91
C ASP A 113 -0.72 -11.17 -5.07
N THR A 114 -1.32 -10.29 -5.88
CA THR A 114 -0.82 -8.92 -6.14
C THR A 114 -1.57 -7.84 -5.38
N THR A 115 -2.51 -8.20 -4.51
CA THR A 115 -3.28 -7.27 -3.67
C THR A 115 -2.32 -6.45 -2.81
N VAL A 116 -2.44 -5.12 -2.89
CA VAL A 116 -1.60 -4.19 -2.14
C VAL A 116 -2.34 -3.77 -0.89
N MET A 117 -1.75 -4.01 0.27
CA MET A 117 -2.28 -3.54 1.55
C MET A 117 -1.66 -2.19 1.89
N VAL A 118 -2.51 -1.22 2.22
CA VAL A 118 -2.10 0.09 2.74
C VAL A 118 -2.67 0.22 4.15
N VAL A 119 -1.78 0.23 5.14
CA VAL A 119 -2.14 0.11 6.56
C VAL A 119 -1.53 1.26 7.35
N ILE A 120 -2.31 1.82 8.28
CA ILE A 120 -1.81 2.79 9.26
C ILE A 120 -1.39 2.02 10.49
N THR A 121 -0.09 1.83 10.68
CA THR A 121 0.46 0.95 11.72
C THR A 121 0.33 1.52 13.12
N ASN A 122 0.24 2.84 13.23
CA ASN A 122 -0.09 3.55 14.47
C ASN A 122 -1.56 3.97 14.54
N SER A 123 -2.48 3.24 13.90
CA SER A 123 -3.92 3.58 13.91
C SER A 123 -4.54 3.74 15.31
N PRO A 124 -4.11 3.04 16.38
CA PRO A 124 -4.64 3.28 17.73
C PRO A 124 -4.33 4.66 18.31
N SER A 125 -3.41 5.43 17.71
CA SER A 125 -3.07 6.80 18.10
C SER A 125 -3.98 7.87 17.48
N TYR A 126 -5.03 7.45 16.77
CA TYR A 126 -6.00 8.31 16.10
C TYR A 126 -7.42 8.02 16.61
N ASN A 127 -8.28 9.04 16.64
CA ASN A 127 -9.70 8.88 16.97
C ASN A 127 -10.39 7.97 15.94
N GLU A 128 -10.04 8.14 14.67
CA GLU A 128 -10.59 7.38 13.56
C GLU A 128 -9.54 7.12 12.49
N ALA A 129 -9.52 5.90 11.98
CA ALA A 129 -8.76 5.49 10.81
C ALA A 129 -9.66 4.60 9.94
N ALA A 130 -10.40 5.22 9.03
CA ALA A 130 -11.42 4.56 8.23
C ALA A 130 -11.02 4.54 6.76
N ARG A 131 -11.29 3.44 6.07
CA ARG A 131 -11.23 3.40 4.61
C ARG A 131 -12.26 4.39 4.05
N VAL A 132 -11.94 5.05 2.95
CA VAL A 132 -12.96 5.81 2.20
C VAL A 132 -13.86 4.80 1.50
N GLU A 133 -15.18 4.99 1.59
CA GLU A 133 -16.16 4.17 0.88
C GLU A 133 -16.14 4.50 -0.63
N ALA A 134 -15.13 3.96 -1.31
CA ALA A 134 -14.96 4.00 -2.75
C ALA A 134 -14.86 2.55 -3.26
N THR A 135 -15.51 2.24 -4.38
CA THR A 135 -15.34 0.95 -5.07
C THR A 135 -14.08 0.92 -5.94
N ASP A 136 -13.64 2.11 -6.34
CA ASP A 136 -12.69 2.35 -7.41
C ASP A 136 -11.86 3.58 -7.04
N VAL A 137 -10.53 3.47 -7.08
CA VAL A 137 -9.61 4.60 -6.83
C VAL A 137 -8.62 4.77 -7.97
N LYS A 138 -8.25 6.03 -8.21
CA LYS A 138 -7.17 6.42 -9.11
C LYS A 138 -5.99 6.96 -8.31
N HIS A 139 -4.85 7.07 -8.98
CA HIS A 139 -3.72 7.79 -8.43
C HIS A 139 -4.13 9.20 -7.99
N GLY A 140 -3.75 9.57 -6.76
CA GLY A 140 -4.08 10.85 -6.14
C GLY A 140 -5.35 10.86 -5.28
N ASP A 141 -6.24 9.88 -5.44
CA ASP A 141 -7.45 9.78 -4.62
C ASP A 141 -7.13 9.42 -3.17
N ASN A 142 -8.03 9.81 -2.26
CA ASN A 142 -7.90 9.46 -0.84
C ASN A 142 -8.37 8.02 -0.61
N LEU A 143 -7.52 7.21 0.01
CA LEU A 143 -7.83 5.82 0.35
C LEU A 143 -8.29 5.64 1.80
N ILE A 144 -7.67 6.38 2.72
CA ILE A 144 -7.90 6.30 4.17
C ILE A 144 -8.10 7.71 4.70
N SER A 145 -9.15 7.89 5.51
CA SER A 145 -9.40 9.09 6.29
C SER A 145 -8.87 8.89 7.70
N LEU A 146 -8.05 9.84 8.17
CA LEU A 146 -7.51 9.87 9.53
C LEU A 146 -8.04 11.08 10.27
N THR A 147 -8.57 10.86 11.48
CA THR A 147 -8.98 11.93 12.40
C THR A 147 -8.08 11.89 13.63
N ALA A 148 -7.29 12.96 13.82
CA ALA A 148 -6.45 13.12 15.00
C ALA A 148 -7.28 13.33 16.28
N HIS A 149 -6.63 13.16 17.44
CA HIS A 149 -7.19 13.46 18.75
C HIS A 149 -7.53 14.94 18.94
#